data_AF-A0A3M1R3C1-F1
#
_entry.id   AF-A0A3M1R3C1-F1
#
_cell.length_a   1.000
_cell.length_b   1.000
_cell.length_c   1.000
_cell.angle_alpha   90.00
_cell.angle_beta   90.00
_cell.angle_gamma   90.00
#
_symmetry.space_group_name_H-M   'P 1'
#
loop_
_entity.id
_entity.type
_entity.pdbx_description
1 polymer ?
#
loop_
_entity_poly.entity_id
_entity_poly.type
_entity_poly.pdbx_seq_one_letter_code
_entity_poly.pdbx_strand_id
1 'polypeptide(L)'
;MYSIILVDPSKAESLEPLGTKRKYWFRDAENRRWLFKAEERKTGEDWAEKIACELAKRIGLPHVNYELAEEIGTGTPGVVCETFTPPPLALVLGNELLLKIDPDYPAGGRRYKVGRHTVDAVAEVLRKLEPPLREHGGNMPSGVSSALDVFVGYVMFDAWIANQDRHHEN
;
A
#
# COMPACT_ATOMS: atom_id res chain seq x y z
N MET A 1 7.97 22.38 3.67
CA MET A 1 8.58 21.41 4.61
C MET A 1 7.48 20.43 5.00
N TYR A 2 7.73 19.11 4.95
CA TYR A 2 6.73 18.12 5.34
C TYR A 2 6.60 18.07 6.86
N SER A 3 5.39 17.83 7.36
CA SER A 3 5.15 17.62 8.79
C SER A 3 5.69 16.25 9.20
N ILE A 4 6.25 16.17 10.41
CA ILE A 4 6.67 14.91 11.04
C ILE A 4 5.73 14.65 12.22
N ILE A 5 5.04 13.51 12.17
CA ILE A 5 4.11 13.08 13.22
C ILE A 5 4.88 12.29 14.27
N LEU A 6 4.78 12.71 15.53
CA LEU A 6 5.34 11.95 16.64
C LEU A 6 4.41 10.79 16.98
N VAL A 7 4.95 9.56 16.97
CA VAL A 7 4.20 8.35 17.33
C VAL A 7 4.64 7.82 18.68
N ASP A 8 3.67 7.52 19.54
CA ASP A 8 3.89 6.99 20.89
C ASP A 8 3.77 5.45 20.86
N PRO A 9 4.88 4.70 20.99
CA PRO A 9 4.84 3.25 20.92
C PRO A 9 4.06 2.61 22.07
N SER A 10 3.80 3.33 23.17
CA SER A 10 2.96 2.83 24.28
C SER A 10 1.49 2.68 23.88
N LYS A 11 1.07 3.30 22.77
CA LYS A 11 -0.29 3.21 22.21
C LYS A 11 -0.46 2.08 21.17
N ALA A 12 0.56 1.25 20.97
CA ALA A 12 0.48 0.14 20.02
C ALA A 12 -0.62 -0.86 20.45
N GLU A 13 -1.56 -1.15 19.55
CA GLU A 13 -2.65 -2.09 19.77
C GLU A 13 -2.32 -3.50 19.27
N SER A 14 -1.63 -3.58 18.13
CA SER A 14 -1.33 -4.85 17.45
C SER A 14 -0.17 -4.69 16.47
N LEU A 15 0.55 -5.79 16.22
CA LEU A 15 1.58 -5.83 15.17
C LEU A 15 0.93 -6.09 13.81
N GLU A 16 1.55 -5.56 12.76
CA GLU A 16 1.20 -5.86 11.36
C GLU A 16 2.21 -6.86 10.78
N PRO A 17 1.85 -8.16 10.64
CA PRO A 17 2.79 -9.20 10.26
C PRO A 17 3.14 -9.23 8.76
N LEU A 18 2.34 -8.59 7.89
CA LEU A 18 2.62 -8.60 6.45
C LEU A 18 3.90 -7.81 6.14
N GLY A 19 4.69 -8.21 5.14
CA GLY A 19 5.94 -7.50 4.78
C GLY A 19 7.16 -7.93 5.61
N THR A 20 8.17 -7.07 5.71
CA THR A 20 9.45 -7.39 6.41
C THR A 20 9.91 -6.31 7.40
N LYS A 21 9.23 -5.17 7.44
CA LYS A 21 9.55 -4.05 8.35
C LYS A 21 8.81 -4.24 9.67
N ARG A 22 9.36 -3.65 10.74
CA ARG A 22 8.62 -3.48 12.00
C ARG A 22 7.48 -2.50 11.77
N LYS A 23 6.27 -2.94 12.09
CA LYS A 23 5.04 -2.18 11.91
C LYS A 23 4.06 -2.48 13.02
N TYR A 24 3.34 -1.46 13.48
CA TYR A 24 2.27 -1.62 14.46
C TYR A 24 1.12 -0.67 14.20
N TRP A 25 -0.06 -1.15 14.54
CA TRP A 25 -1.29 -0.38 14.53
C TRP A 25 -1.47 0.35 15.86
N PHE A 26 -1.96 1.58 15.80
CA PHE A 26 -2.34 2.39 16.96
C PHE A 26 -3.57 3.24 16.64
N ARG A 27 -4.11 3.93 17.64
CA ARG A 27 -5.18 4.91 17.45
C ARG A 27 -4.78 6.31 17.86
N ASP A 28 -5.28 7.28 17.12
CA ASP A 28 -5.16 8.69 17.48
C ASP A 28 -6.25 9.13 18.48
N ALA A 29 -6.27 10.42 18.81
CA ALA A 29 -7.24 11.00 19.74
C ALA A 29 -8.68 10.94 19.21
N GLU A 30 -8.87 10.90 17.90
CA GLU A 30 -10.16 10.76 17.23
C GLU A 30 -10.58 9.30 17.02
N ASN A 31 -9.86 8.35 17.64
CA ASN A 31 -10.10 6.91 17.54
C ASN A 31 -9.93 6.33 16.12
N ARG A 32 -9.27 7.06 15.20
CA ARG A 32 -8.90 6.57 13.87
C ARG A 32 -7.73 5.62 13.99
N ARG A 33 -7.70 4.58 13.16
CA ARG A 33 -6.69 3.52 13.23
C ARG A 33 -5.58 3.80 12.22
N TRP A 34 -4.35 3.88 12.71
CA TRP A 34 -3.16 4.23 11.95
C TRP A 34 -2.12 3.10 12.02
N LEU A 35 -1.37 2.92 10.94
CA LEU A 35 -0.23 2.02 10.86
C LEU A 35 1.04 2.86 10.87
N PHE A 36 1.92 2.64 11.84
CA PHE A 36 3.30 3.12 11.77
C PHE A 36 4.19 2.07 11.11
N LYS A 37 5.05 2.51 10.19
CA LYS A 37 6.09 1.70 9.57
C LYS A 37 7.45 2.31 9.88
N ALA A 38 8.25 1.60 10.67
CA ALA A 38 9.56 2.07 11.06
C ALA A 38 10.57 1.93 9.91
N GLU A 39 11.48 2.89 9.78
CA GLU A 39 12.65 2.87 8.90
C GLU A 39 13.92 2.67 9.73
N GLU A 40 14.30 1.40 9.92
CA GLU A 40 15.44 0.99 10.74
C GLU A 40 16.68 0.67 9.90
N ARG A 41 16.52 0.54 8.57
CA ARG A 41 17.56 0.08 7.64
C ARG A 41 18.36 1.23 7.04
N LYS A 42 17.88 2.46 7.20
CA LYS A 42 18.47 3.69 6.65
C LYS A 42 18.56 3.66 5.13
N THR A 43 17.55 3.07 4.48
CA THR A 43 17.46 3.01 3.01
C THR A 43 16.77 4.23 2.41
N GLY A 44 16.09 5.05 3.23
CA GLY A 44 15.29 6.19 2.78
C GLY A 44 13.93 5.79 2.22
N GLU A 45 13.46 4.58 2.52
CA GLU A 45 12.16 4.09 2.06
C GLU A 45 10.98 4.88 2.65
N ASP A 46 11.13 5.47 3.83
CA ASP A 46 10.15 6.41 4.41
C ASP A 46 9.96 7.65 3.53
N TRP A 47 11.05 8.25 3.05
CA TRP A 47 11.00 9.38 2.12
C TRP A 47 10.47 8.95 0.76
N ALA A 48 10.86 7.76 0.28
CA ALA A 48 10.34 7.21 -0.97
C ALA A 48 8.82 6.98 -0.90
N GLU A 49 8.30 6.41 0.19
CA GLU A 49 6.87 6.22 0.42
C GLU A 49 6.13 7.57 0.43
N LYS A 50 6.65 8.58 1.14
CA LYS A 50 6.04 9.93 1.16
C LYS A 50 6.08 10.61 -0.21
N ILE A 51 7.20 10.55 -0.93
CA ILE A 51 7.33 11.19 -2.25
C ILE A 51 6.42 10.50 -3.28
N ALA A 52 6.38 9.16 -3.28
CA ALA A 52 5.47 8.40 -4.15
C ALA A 52 4.01 8.74 -3.86
N CYS A 53 3.63 8.85 -2.58
CA CYS A 53 2.31 9.33 -2.17
C CYS A 53 1.97 10.71 -2.77
N GLU A 54 2.86 11.69 -2.64
CA GLU A 54 2.63 13.04 -3.17
C GLU A 54 2.56 13.07 -4.71
N LEU A 55 3.39 12.27 -5.40
CA LEU A 55 3.34 12.16 -6.85
C LEU A 55 2.06 11.48 -7.35
N ALA A 56 1.62 10.40 -6.70
CA ALA A 56 0.36 9.71 -7.00
C ALA A 56 -0.83 10.67 -6.86
N LYS A 57 -0.85 11.47 -5.79
CA LYS A 57 -1.84 12.53 -5.57
C LYS A 57 -1.90 13.55 -6.71
N ARG A 58 -0.74 13.98 -7.22
CA ARG A 58 -0.66 14.98 -8.30
C ARG A 58 -1.26 14.50 -9.62
N ILE A 59 -1.20 13.19 -9.87
CA ILE A 59 -1.76 12.58 -11.09
C ILE A 59 -3.15 11.99 -10.90
N GLY A 60 -3.74 12.14 -9.70
CA GLY A 60 -5.09 11.67 -9.40
C GLY A 60 -5.22 10.16 -9.25
N LEU A 61 -4.12 9.44 -9.02
CA LEU A 61 -4.13 7.99 -8.80
C LEU A 61 -4.64 7.67 -7.38
N PRO A 62 -5.53 6.69 -7.19
CA PRO A 62 -5.95 6.27 -5.85
C PRO A 62 -4.74 5.78 -5.07
N HIS A 63 -4.59 6.22 -3.82
CA HIS A 63 -3.46 5.85 -3.00
C HIS A 63 -3.77 6.10 -1.54
N VAL A 64 -3.04 5.41 -0.67
CA VAL A 64 -3.04 5.67 0.76
C VAL A 64 -2.21 6.92 1.04
N ASN A 65 -2.74 7.82 1.87
CA ASN A 65 -1.99 8.99 2.33
C ASN A 65 -0.94 8.57 3.36
N TYR A 66 0.32 8.91 3.09
CA TYR A 66 1.44 8.75 4.01
C TYR A 66 1.89 10.10 4.56
N GLU A 67 2.19 10.15 5.85
CA GLU A 67 2.92 11.26 6.47
C GLU A 67 4.22 10.75 7.08
N LEU A 68 5.25 11.60 7.09
CA LEU A 68 6.48 11.28 7.79
C LEU A 68 6.21 11.20 9.28
N ALA A 69 6.92 10.32 9.97
CA ALA A 69 6.76 10.10 11.39
C ALA A 69 8.09 9.81 12.09
N GLU A 70 8.10 10.04 13.39
CA GLU A 70 9.22 9.71 14.27
C GLU A 70 8.68 9.12 15.58
N GLU A 71 9.27 7.99 16.00
CA GLU A 71 8.87 7.30 17.22
C GLU A 71 9.46 7.98 18.47
N ILE A 72 8.60 8.37 19.40
CA ILE A 72 8.98 9.05 20.64
C ILE A 72 9.89 8.12 21.47
N GLY A 73 10.97 8.69 21.99
CA GLY A 73 11.92 7.99 22.86
C GLY A 73 13.06 7.33 22.08
N THR A 74 12.76 6.56 21.02
CA THR A 74 13.81 5.95 20.18
C THR A 74 14.34 6.91 19.12
N GLY A 75 13.52 7.88 18.68
CA GLY A 75 13.82 8.75 17.54
C GLY A 75 13.82 8.01 16.20
N THR A 76 13.20 6.82 16.13
CA THR A 76 13.18 6.01 14.91
C THR A 76 12.30 6.68 13.86
N PRO A 77 12.82 7.04 12.68
CA PRO A 77 12.01 7.61 11.62
C PRO A 77 11.10 6.56 10.98
N GLY A 78 10.13 7.03 10.21
CA GLY A 78 9.23 6.16 9.47
C GLY A 78 8.12 6.94 8.79
N VAL A 79 7.05 6.22 8.45
CA VAL A 79 5.81 6.82 7.96
C VAL A 79 4.61 6.30 8.73
N VAL A 80 3.55 7.10 8.77
CA VAL A 80 2.22 6.67 9.20
C VAL A 80 1.22 6.77 8.07
N CYS A 81 0.26 5.86 8.07
CA CYS A 81 -0.93 5.94 7.22
C CYS A 81 -2.18 5.48 7.96
N GLU A 82 -3.31 6.15 7.71
CA GLU A 82 -4.60 5.71 8.22
C GLU A 82 -5.03 4.41 7.51
N THR A 83 -5.77 3.55 8.20
CA THR A 83 -6.36 2.35 7.58
C THR A 83 -7.29 2.76 6.43
N PHE A 84 -7.09 2.15 5.27
CA PHE A 84 -8.03 2.24 4.14
C PHE A 84 -9.02 1.08 4.12
N THR A 85 -8.95 0.18 5.11
CA THR A 85 -9.88 -0.94 5.32
C THR A 85 -10.51 -0.86 6.72
N PRO A 86 -11.27 0.21 7.05
CA PRO A 86 -12.06 0.23 8.27
C PRO A 86 -13.16 -0.85 8.21
N PRO A 87 -13.57 -1.44 9.35
CA PRO A 87 -14.71 -2.36 9.38
C PRO A 87 -15.94 -1.74 8.70
N PRO A 88 -16.70 -2.52 7.90
CA PRO A 88 -16.61 -3.97 7.73
C PRO A 88 -15.66 -4.45 6.60
N LEU A 89 -14.79 -3.57 6.08
CA LEU A 89 -13.88 -3.92 4.99
C LEU A 89 -12.73 -4.83 5.45
N ALA A 90 -12.26 -5.68 4.55
CA ALA A 90 -11.10 -6.53 4.74
C ALA A 90 -10.14 -6.39 3.54
N LEU A 91 -8.84 -6.53 3.81
CA LEU A 91 -7.82 -6.57 2.76
C LEU A 91 -7.71 -7.99 2.21
N VAL A 92 -7.84 -8.13 0.89
CA VAL A 92 -7.53 -9.38 0.16
C VAL A 92 -6.36 -9.08 -0.76
N LEU A 93 -5.29 -9.86 -0.65
CA LEU A 93 -4.06 -9.62 -1.40
C LEU A 93 -4.14 -10.16 -2.84
N GLY A 94 -3.28 -9.64 -3.72
CA GLY A 94 -3.23 -10.05 -5.12
C GLY A 94 -2.94 -11.54 -5.30
N ASN A 95 -2.07 -12.13 -4.47
CA ASN A 95 -1.72 -13.54 -4.49
C ASN A 95 -2.90 -14.44 -4.12
N GLU A 96 -3.77 -13.99 -3.21
CA GLU A 96 -5.01 -14.68 -2.85
C GLU A 96 -6.04 -14.62 -3.99
N LEU A 97 -6.15 -13.47 -4.65
CA LEU A 97 -7.02 -13.31 -5.82
C LEU A 97 -6.54 -14.17 -6.99
N LEU A 98 -5.23 -14.24 -7.23
CA LEU A 98 -4.64 -15.09 -8.26
C LEU A 98 -4.86 -16.58 -7.94
N LEU A 99 -4.70 -16.99 -6.68
CA LEU A 99 -5.02 -18.35 -6.22
C LEU A 99 -6.49 -18.71 -6.41
N LYS A 100 -7.37 -17.73 -6.27
CA LYS A 100 -8.81 -17.94 -6.47
C LYS A 100 -9.15 -18.27 -7.93
N ILE A 101 -8.39 -17.73 -8.88
CA ILE A 101 -8.57 -17.97 -10.32
C ILE A 101 -7.81 -19.22 -10.77
N ASP A 102 -6.57 -19.39 -10.33
CA ASP A 102 -5.71 -20.56 -10.60
C ASP A 102 -5.39 -21.27 -9.27
N PRO A 103 -6.06 -22.40 -8.95
CA PRO A 103 -5.77 -23.16 -7.73
C PRO A 103 -4.32 -23.67 -7.62
N ASP A 104 -3.59 -23.75 -8.74
CA ASP A 104 -2.18 -24.15 -8.77
C ASP A 104 -1.23 -22.93 -8.67
N TYR A 105 -1.76 -21.72 -8.51
CA TYR A 105 -0.95 -20.52 -8.32
C TYR A 105 -0.14 -20.61 -7.01
N PRO A 106 1.17 -20.36 -7.03
CA PRO A 106 2.04 -20.54 -5.85
C PRO A 106 1.92 -19.37 -4.85
N ALA A 107 0.74 -19.17 -4.28
CA ALA A 107 0.41 -18.00 -3.44
C ALA A 107 1.20 -17.92 -2.13
N GLY A 108 1.45 -19.06 -1.47
CA GLY A 108 2.20 -19.15 -0.22
C GLY A 108 3.71 -19.39 -0.41
N GLY A 109 4.19 -19.27 -1.65
CA GLY A 109 5.59 -19.51 -2.00
C GLY A 109 6.49 -18.29 -1.81
N ARG A 110 7.29 -17.98 -2.82
CA ARG A 110 8.16 -16.79 -2.82
C ARG A 110 7.33 -15.56 -3.12
N ARG A 111 7.59 -14.43 -2.44
CA ARG A 111 7.05 -13.11 -2.80
C ARG A 111 7.54 -12.64 -4.18
N TYR A 112 8.77 -13.03 -4.52
CA TYR A 112 9.49 -12.57 -5.71
C TYR A 112 9.67 -13.66 -6.74
N LYS A 113 9.82 -13.24 -8.01
CA LYS A 113 10.13 -14.12 -9.15
C LYS A 113 9.11 -15.27 -9.28
N VAL A 114 7.85 -14.98 -8.98
CA VAL A 114 6.74 -15.89 -9.21
C VAL A 114 6.46 -15.89 -10.70
N GLY A 115 6.92 -16.92 -11.42
CA GLY A 115 6.78 -16.98 -12.89
C GLY A 115 5.33 -16.96 -13.38
N ARG A 116 4.37 -17.30 -12.51
CA ARG A 116 2.93 -17.22 -12.80
C ARG A 116 2.30 -15.84 -12.50
N HIS A 117 3.05 -14.91 -11.88
CA HIS A 117 2.62 -13.53 -11.69
C HIS A 117 2.82 -12.76 -13.01
N THR A 118 1.96 -13.03 -13.98
CA THR A 118 2.02 -12.45 -15.33
C THR A 118 0.99 -11.36 -15.51
N VAL A 119 1.21 -10.49 -16.51
CA VAL A 119 0.26 -9.44 -16.90
C VAL A 119 -1.12 -10.03 -17.24
N ASP A 120 -1.15 -11.16 -17.95
CA ASP A 120 -2.41 -11.80 -18.34
C ASP A 120 -3.20 -12.32 -17.14
N ALA A 121 -2.53 -12.97 -16.18
CA ALA A 121 -3.17 -13.49 -14.97
C ALA A 121 -3.73 -12.35 -14.11
N VAL A 122 -2.95 -11.28 -13.94
CA VAL A 122 -3.40 -10.07 -13.22
C VAL A 122 -4.56 -9.40 -13.94
N ALA A 123 -4.51 -9.28 -15.25
CA ALA A 123 -5.61 -8.70 -16.04
C ALA A 123 -6.89 -9.55 -15.98
N GLU A 124 -6.78 -10.88 -15.93
CA GLU A 124 -7.94 -11.76 -15.76
C GLU A 124 -8.63 -11.54 -14.41
N VAL A 125 -7.85 -11.41 -13.33
CA VAL A 125 -8.38 -11.07 -11.99
C VAL A 125 -9.08 -9.71 -12.04
N LEU A 126 -8.40 -8.68 -12.53
CA LEU A 126 -8.89 -7.29 -12.48
C LEU A 126 -10.16 -7.08 -13.30
N ARG A 127 -10.36 -7.80 -14.41
CA ARG A 127 -11.60 -7.73 -15.19
C ARG A 127 -12.83 -8.23 -14.44
N LYS A 128 -12.65 -8.96 -13.33
CA LYS A 128 -13.72 -9.47 -12.46
C LYS A 128 -14.00 -8.55 -11.26
N LEU A 129 -13.25 -7.46 -11.12
CA LEU A 129 -13.35 -6.52 -10.00
C LEU A 129 -13.91 -5.18 -10.46
N GLU A 130 -14.65 -4.54 -9.56
CA GLU A 130 -15.05 -3.14 -9.72
C GLU A 130 -13.85 -2.21 -9.48
N PRO A 131 -13.80 -1.04 -10.13
CA PRO A 131 -12.77 -0.05 -9.82
C PRO A 131 -12.86 0.43 -8.36
N PRO A 132 -11.78 1.01 -7.80
CA PRO A 132 -11.82 1.59 -6.47
C PRO A 132 -12.93 2.64 -6.32
N LEU A 133 -13.56 2.68 -5.14
CA LEU A 133 -14.55 3.70 -4.83
C LEU A 133 -13.91 5.10 -4.87
N ARG A 134 -14.63 6.08 -5.43
CA ARG A 134 -14.14 7.46 -5.57
C ARG A 134 -13.76 8.10 -4.22
N GLU A 135 -14.38 7.65 -3.14
CA GLU A 135 -14.10 8.10 -1.77
C GLU A 135 -12.74 7.63 -1.23
N HIS A 136 -12.14 6.59 -1.83
CA HIS A 136 -10.83 6.06 -1.46
C HIS A 136 -9.66 6.65 -2.28
N GLY A 137 -9.91 7.75 -3.00
CA GLY A 137 -8.88 8.64 -3.52
C GLY A 137 -8.86 8.76 -5.04
N GLY A 138 -8.73 10.01 -5.51
CA GLY A 138 -8.41 10.36 -6.90
C GLY A 138 -9.60 10.86 -7.70
N ASN A 139 -9.49 12.07 -8.26
CA ASN A 139 -10.25 12.43 -9.45
C ASN A 139 -9.62 11.64 -10.60
N MET A 140 -10.07 10.39 -10.76
CA MET A 140 -9.60 9.51 -11.83
C MET A 140 -9.59 10.29 -13.16
N PRO A 141 -8.47 10.28 -13.91
CA PRO A 141 -8.42 10.93 -15.21
C PRO A 141 -9.54 10.44 -16.12
N SER A 142 -9.96 11.30 -17.05
CA SER A 142 -10.96 10.92 -18.05
C SER A 142 -10.51 9.67 -18.81
N GLY A 143 -11.41 8.71 -18.97
CA GLY A 143 -11.13 7.42 -19.62
C GLY A 143 -10.67 6.31 -18.68
N VAL A 144 -10.35 6.59 -17.41
CA VAL A 144 -10.02 5.55 -16.43
C VAL A 144 -11.29 5.14 -15.69
N SER A 145 -11.81 3.95 -16.00
CA SER A 145 -13.16 3.54 -15.56
C SER A 145 -13.27 2.12 -15.02
N SER A 146 -12.26 1.28 -15.22
CA SER A 146 -12.23 -0.10 -14.73
C SER A 146 -11.10 -0.33 -13.74
N ALA A 147 -11.18 -1.40 -12.95
CA ALA A 147 -10.08 -1.84 -12.07
C ALA A 147 -8.78 -2.08 -12.87
N LEU A 148 -8.89 -2.61 -14.09
CA LEU A 148 -7.76 -2.81 -14.98
C LEU A 148 -7.13 -1.48 -15.40
N ASP A 149 -7.92 -0.47 -15.77
CA ASP A 149 -7.38 0.84 -16.14
C ASP A 149 -6.63 1.49 -14.97
N VAL A 150 -7.17 1.38 -13.75
CA VAL A 150 -6.50 1.87 -12.54
C VAL A 150 -5.17 1.16 -12.33
N PHE A 151 -5.15 -0.17 -12.49
CA PHE A 151 -3.93 -0.96 -12.33
C PHE A 151 -2.88 -0.66 -13.39
N VAL A 152 -3.28 -0.44 -14.63
CA VAL A 152 -2.37 0.06 -15.68
C VAL A 152 -1.77 1.40 -15.24
N GLY A 153 -2.57 2.28 -14.62
CA GLY A 153 -2.10 3.50 -13.99
C GLY A 153 -1.00 3.26 -12.93
N TYR A 154 -1.18 2.25 -12.05
CA TYR A 154 -0.15 1.86 -11.08
C TYR A 154 1.14 1.37 -11.76
N VAL A 155 1.06 0.56 -12.82
CA VAL A 155 2.24 0.06 -13.53
C VAL A 155 2.98 1.19 -14.29
N MET A 156 2.24 2.12 -14.89
CA MET A 156 2.83 3.33 -15.48
C MET A 156 3.49 4.21 -14.43
N PHE A 157 2.85 4.34 -13.26
CA PHE A 157 3.41 5.07 -12.13
C PHE A 157 4.70 4.43 -11.62
N ASP A 158 4.74 3.10 -11.51
CA ASP A 158 5.95 2.35 -11.14
C ASP A 158 7.11 2.61 -12.08
N ALA A 159 6.85 2.61 -13.39
CA ALA A 159 7.87 2.93 -14.38
C ALA A 159 8.40 4.36 -14.20
N TRP A 160 7.52 5.31 -13.86
CA TRP A 160 7.90 6.71 -13.65
C TRP A 160 8.78 6.90 -12.40
N ILE A 161 8.44 6.23 -11.29
CA ILE A 161 9.18 6.35 -10.02
C ILE A 161 10.25 5.26 -9.82
N ALA A 162 10.49 4.43 -10.85
CA ALA A 162 11.39 3.28 -10.82
C ALA A 162 11.10 2.27 -9.69
N ASN A 163 9.82 2.02 -9.39
CA ASN A 163 9.42 0.98 -8.44
C ASN A 163 9.65 -0.41 -9.06
N GLN A 164 10.52 -1.19 -8.42
CA GLN A 164 10.88 -2.56 -8.86
C GLN A 164 10.24 -3.64 -7.97
N ASP A 165 9.37 -3.24 -7.03
CA ASP A 165 8.85 -4.08 -5.95
C ASP A 165 7.32 -4.30 -6.02
N ARG A 166 6.73 -4.19 -7.22
CA ARG A 166 5.35 -4.59 -7.51
C ARG A 166 5.24 -6.11 -7.61
N HIS A 167 5.29 -6.78 -6.47
CA HIS A 167 5.01 -8.22 -6.38
C HIS A 167 3.55 -8.49 -6.08
N HIS A 168 3.10 -9.74 -6.24
CA HIS A 168 1.71 -10.17 -6.00
C HIS A 168 1.11 -9.94 -4.59
N GLU A 169 1.84 -9.35 -3.64
CA GLU A 169 1.29 -8.93 -2.33
C GLU A 169 1.24 -7.37 -2.20
N ASN A 170 1.65 -6.64 -3.25
CA ASN A 170 1.73 -5.17 -3.39
C ASN A 170 1.03 -4.70 -4.69
#